data_AF-A0A7V0X2Q3-F1
#
_entry.id   AF-A0A7V0X2Q3-F1
#
_cell.length_a   1.000
_cell.length_b   1.000
_cell.length_c   1.000
_cell.angle_alpha   90.00
_cell.angle_beta   90.00
_cell.angle_gamma   90.00
#
_symmetry.space_group_name_H-M   'P 1'
#
loop_
_entity.id
_entity.type
_entity.pdbx_description
1 polymer ?
#
loop_
_entity_poly.entity_id
_entity_poly.type
_entity_poly.pdbx_seq_one_letter_code
_entity_poly.pdbx_strand_id
1 'polypeptide(L)' 'MQREITFDHLDQFMSELERLGIKKIAFTEVDEKRAIETEPGTLQVMDLALLELLAYRDSIIYKYSEKNADFDHVH' A
#
# COMPACT_ATOMS: atom_id res chain seq x y z
N MET A 1 -1.14 13.49 -16.67
CA MET A 1 -1.44 13.28 -15.24
C MET A 1 -2.01 11.89 -15.09
N GLN A 2 -1.35 11.04 -14.31
CA GLN A 2 -1.81 9.68 -14.02
C GLN A 2 -2.83 9.75 -12.88
N ARG A 3 -3.92 8.97 -12.95
CA ARG A 3 -4.96 8.95 -11.92
C ARG A 3 -4.64 7.84 -10.92
N GLU A 4 -4.79 8.12 -9.63
CA GLU A 4 -4.62 7.12 -8.56
C GLU A 4 -5.97 6.85 -7.89
N ILE A 5 -6.26 5.58 -7.62
CA ILE A 5 -7.41 5.10 -6.86
C ILE A 5 -6.87 4.28 -5.70
N THR A 6 -7.10 4.76 -4.48
CA THR A 6 -6.64 4.12 -3.25
C THR A 6 -7.79 3.35 -2.61
N PHE A 7 -7.50 2.18 -2.06
CA PHE A 7 -8.45 1.31 -1.35
C PHE A 7 -8.01 1.16 0.09
N ASP A 8 -8.97 1.24 1.02
CA ASP A 8 -8.72 1.07 2.45
C ASP A 8 -8.73 -0.40 2.88
N HIS A 9 -9.36 -1.27 2.08
CA HIS A 9 -9.51 -2.68 2.38
C HIS A 9 -9.02 -3.57 1.23
N LEU A 10 -8.27 -4.62 1.57
CA LEU A 10 -7.72 -5.57 0.60
C LEU A 10 -8.81 -6.23 -0.25
N ASP A 11 -9.93 -6.62 0.35
CA ASP A 11 -11.04 -7.27 -0.36
C ASP A 11 -11.64 -6.37 -1.45
N GLN A 12 -11.73 -5.06 -1.18
CA GLN A 12 -12.22 -4.09 -2.16
C GLN A 12 -11.24 -3.94 -3.32
N PHE A 13 -9.95 -3.88 -3.02
CA PHE A 13 -8.89 -3.84 -4.01
C PHE A 13 -8.95 -5.08 -4.90
N MET A 14 -8.94 -6.28 -4.32
CA MET A 14 -8.95 -7.55 -5.06
C MET A 14 -10.22 -7.69 -5.92
N SER A 15 -11.39 -7.39 -5.36
CA SER A 15 -12.66 -7.42 -6.09
C SER A 15 -12.65 -6.48 -7.30
N GLU A 16 -12.07 -5.29 -7.14
CA GLU A 16 -11.97 -4.32 -8.23
C GLU A 16 -10.99 -4.79 -9.33
N LEU A 17 -9.84 -5.37 -8.94
CA LEU A 17 -8.90 -5.93 -9.90
C LEU A 17 -9.51 -7.07 -10.70
N GLU A 18 -10.25 -7.97 -10.05
CA GLU A 18 -10.97 -9.07 -10.69
C GLU A 18 -12.04 -8.55 -11.66
N ARG A 19 -12.86 -7.59 -11.23
CA ARG A 19 -13.88 -6.93 -12.06
C ARG A 19 -13.27 -6.28 -13.30
N LEU A 20 -12.06 -5.74 -13.18
CA LEU A 20 -11.32 -5.14 -14.27
C LEU A 20 -10.49 -6.15 -15.08
N GLY A 21 -10.37 -7.41 -14.63
CA GLY A 21 -9.53 -8.41 -15.28
C GLY A 21 -8.04 -8.08 -15.23
N ILE A 22 -7.59 -7.34 -14.21
CA ILE A 22 -6.18 -7.04 -13.97
C ILE A 22 -5.54 -8.25 -13.29
N LYS A 23 -4.54 -8.84 -13.93
CA LYS A 23 -3.91 -10.10 -13.49
C LYS A 23 -2.50 -9.94 -12.91
N LYS A 24 -1.97 -8.71 -12.95
CA LYS A 24 -0.61 -8.41 -12.50
C LYS A 24 -0.69 -7.39 -11.38
N ILE A 25 -0.06 -7.73 -10.27
CA ILE A 25 0.04 -6.92 -9.07
C ILE A 25 1.53 -6.80 -8.75
N ALA A 26 1.99 -5.58 -8.51
CA ALA A 26 3.30 -5.33 -7.92
C ALA A 26 3.12 -5.33 -6.40
N PHE A 27 3.87 -6.20 -5.74
CA PHE A 27 3.93 -6.32 -4.28
C PHE A 27 5.20 -5.64 -3.81
N THR A 28 5.10 -4.79 -2.79
CA THR A 28 6.25 -4.16 -2.13
C THR A 28 6.08 -4.25 -0.63
N GLU A 29 7.12 -4.74 0.03
CA GLU A 29 7.26 -4.72 1.47
C GLU A 29 8.33 -3.69 1.83
N VAL A 30 8.00 -2.79 2.76
CA VAL A 30 8.92 -1.81 3.30
C VAL A 30 9.02 -2.07 4.79
N ASP A 31 10.20 -2.48 5.23
CA ASP A 31 10.58 -2.60 6.63
C ASP A 31 11.81 -1.72 6.86
N GLU A 32 11.58 -0.51 7.37
CA GLU A 32 12.65 0.46 7.61
C GLU A 32 12.41 1.32 8.85
N LYS A 33 13.50 1.90 9.37
CA LYS A 33 13.41 2.99 10.33
C LYS A 33 13.14 4.31 9.62
N ARG A 34 12.00 4.95 9.90
CA ARG A 34 11.60 6.22 9.29
C ARG A 34 11.35 7.29 10.35
N ALA A 35 11.81 8.51 10.08
CA ALA A 35 11.43 9.68 10.87
C ALA A 35 9.97 10.05 10.58
N ILE A 36 9.10 9.95 11.58
CA ILE A 36 7.67 10.26 11.49
C ILE A 36 7.36 11.41 12.43
N GLU A 37 6.54 12.35 11.98
CA GLU A 37 6.04 13.44 12.83
C GLU A 37 4.98 12.89 13.78
N THR A 38 5.31 12.84 15.06
CA THR A 38 4.41 12.35 16.12
C THR A 38 3.62 13.49 16.76
N GLU A 39 4.20 14.70 16.74
CA GLU A 39 3.62 15.94 17.24
C GLU A 39 4.10 17.11 16.37
N PRO A 40 3.37 18.24 16.30
CA PRO A 40 3.78 19.38 15.50
C PRO A 40 5.23 19.82 15.78
N GLY A 41 6.11 19.66 14.80
CA GLY A 41 7.53 20.04 14.89
C GLY A 41 8.43 19.03 15.61
N THR A 42 7.94 17.84 15.97
CA THR A 42 8.74 16.77 16.60
C THR A 42 8.75 15.53 15.72
N LEU A 43 9.95 15.16 15.27
CA LEU A 43 10.19 13.91 14.55
C LEU A 43 10.72 12.84 15.50
N GLN A 44 10.19 11.63 15.39
CA GLN A 44 10.72 10.45 16.05
C GLN A 44 11.07 9.37 15.02
N VAL A 45 12.21 8.71 15.22
CA VAL A 45 12.58 7.56 14.40
C VAL A 45 11.83 6.35 14.93
N MET A 46 10.92 5.82 14.10
CA MET A 46 10.10 4.66 14.41
C MET A 46 10.34 3.56 13.39
N ASP A 47 10.11 2.31 13.79
CA ASP A 47 10.06 1.19 12.86
C ASP A 47 8.75 1.29 12.05
N LEU A 48 8.87 1.27 10.73
CA LEU A 48 7.77 1.32 9.79
C LEU A 48 7.73 0.02 8.99
N ALA A 49 6.71 -0.78 9.27
CA ALA A 49 6.28 -1.91 8.45
C ALA A 49 5.17 -1.43 7.50
N LEU A 50 5.36 -1.52 6.19
CA LEU A 50 4.37 -1.11 5.19
C LEU A 50 4.29 -2.13 4.08
N LEU A 51 3.08 -2.65 3.85
CA LEU A 51 2.73 -3.47 2.70
C LEU A 51 2.06 -2.58 1.66
N GLU A 52 2.56 -2.57 0.43
CA GLU A 52 1.93 -1.89 -0.70
C GLU A 52 1.64 -2.86 -1.85
N LEU A 53 0.40 -2.86 -2.31
CA LEU A 53 -0.03 -3.51 -3.54
C LEU A 53 -0.38 -2.46 -4.58
N LEU A 54 0.23 -2.58 -5.75
CA LEU A 54 -0.01 -1.69 -6.87
C LEU A 54 -0.45 -2.49 -8.08
N ALA A 55 -1.52 -2.04 -8.73
CA ALA A 55 -1.92 -2.57 -10.02
C ALA A 55 -2.10 -1.43 -11.00
N TYR A 56 -1.77 -1.70 -12.26
CA TYR A 56 -1.77 -0.70 -13.32
C TYR A 56 -2.67 -1.14 -14.45
N ARG A 57 -3.54 -0.23 -14.90
CA ARG A 57 -4.31 -0.41 -16.11
C ARG A 57 -4.48 0.93 -16.80
N ASP A 58 -4.20 0.97 -18.10
CA ASP A 58 -4.23 2.16 -18.94
C ASP A 58 -3.32 3.26 -18.35
N SER A 59 -3.91 4.23 -17.65
CA SER A 59 -3.22 5.34 -16.95
C SER A 59 -3.72 5.51 -15.52
N ILE A 60 -4.22 4.44 -14.91
CA ILE A 60 -4.74 4.40 -13.55
C ILE A 60 -3.87 3.49 -12.69
N ILE A 61 -3.43 4.00 -11.54
CA ILE A 61 -2.84 3.21 -10.46
C ILE A 61 -3.95 2.84 -9.50
N TYR A 62 -4.10 1.55 -9.25
CA TYR A 62 -4.92 1.02 -8.17
C TYR A 62 -3.98 0.67 -7.04
N LYS A 63 -4.19 1.25 -5.86
CA LYS A 63 -3.28 1.14 -4.73
C LYS A 63 -4.00 0.65 -3.49
N TYR A 64 -3.46 -0.37 -2.86
CA TYR A 64 -3.77 -0.75 -1.49
C TYR A 64 -2.49 -0.65 -0.65
N SER A 65 -2.61 -0.11 0.56
CA SER A 65 -1.46 0.04 1.47
C SER A 65 -1.87 -0.21 2.91
N GLU A 66 -1.10 -1.02 3.62
CA GLU A 66 -1.32 -1.33 5.03
C GLU A 66 -0.08 -0.99 5.85
N LYS A 67 -0.26 -0.11 6.85
CA LYS A 67 0.80 0.28 7.78
C LYS A 67 0.77 -0.62 9.01
N ASN A 68 1.95 -0.90 9.55
CA ASN A 68 2.17 -1.87 10.61
C ASN A 68 1.55 -3.23 10.26
N ALA A 69 1.64 -3.62 8.97
CA ALA A 69 1.16 -4.91 8.51
C ALA A 69 1.88 -6.01 9.28
N ASP A 70 1.12 -7.02 9.71
CA ASP A 70 1.67 -8.20 10.35
C ASP A 70 2.21 -9.15 9.28
N PHE A 71 3.50 -8.98 8.95
CA PHE A 71 4.17 -9.77 7.91
C PHE A 71 4.36 -11.24 8.29
N ASP A 72 4.25 -11.61 9.58
CA ASP A 72 4.34 -13.01 10.03
C ASP A 72 3.17 -13.85 9.49
N HIS A 73 2.06 -13.22 9.11
CA HIS A 73 0.90 -13.87 8.49
C HIS A 73 0.93 -13.88 6.95
N VAL A 74 1.87 -13.18 6.32
CA VAL A 74 1.94 -12.99 4.86
C VAL A 74 3.01 -13.88 4.20
N HIS A 75 4.01 -14.35 4.95
CA HIS A 75 5.09 -15.25 4.50
C HIS A 75 4.79 -16.74 4.68
#